data_AF-A0A7U7GF23-F1
#
_entry.id   AF-A0A7U7GF23-F1
#
_cell.length_a   1.000
_cell.length_b   1.000
_cell.length_c   1.000
_cell.angle_alpha   90.00
_cell.angle_beta   90.00
_cell.angle_gamma   90.00
#
_symmetry.space_group_name_H-M   'P 1'
#
loop_
_entity.id
_entity.type
_entity.pdbx_description
1 polymer ?
#
loop_
_entity_poly.entity_id
_entity_poly.type
_entity_poly.pdbx_seq_one_letter_code
_entity_poly.pdbx_strand_id
1 'polypeptide(L)'
;MIGALSLLLVFQLIGEVIARAFNWPIPGPVIGMGLLFVTLILRDGPDEELHRTTGHLLQHLSLLFVPAGVGVMLYFQLMADAWLPLAVSLVVSTFITIAVTALVLRVLIRHPAAREK
;
A
#
# COMPACT_ATOMS: atom_id res chain seq x y z
N MET A 1 -15.65 17.03 -3.77
CA MET A 1 -15.56 15.69 -3.14
C MET A 1 -16.05 14.58 -4.07
N ILE A 2 -17.21 14.70 -4.72
CA ILE A 2 -17.72 13.63 -5.60
C ILE A 2 -16.78 13.37 -6.78
N GLY A 3 -16.27 14.43 -7.43
CA GLY A 3 -15.34 14.26 -8.56
C GLY A 3 -14.07 13.51 -8.16
N ALA A 4 -13.45 13.90 -7.05
CA ALA A 4 -12.29 13.21 -6.50
C ALA A 4 -12.59 11.75 -6.10
N LEU A 5 -13.72 11.47 -5.43
CA LEU A 5 -14.11 10.10 -5.08
C LEU A 5 -14.37 9.24 -6.32
N SER A 6 -15.07 9.77 -7.32
CA SER A 6 -15.31 9.10 -8.59
C SER A 6 -14.00 8.78 -9.30
N LEU A 7 -13.04 9.72 -9.31
CA LEU A 7 -11.72 9.50 -9.87
C LEU A 7 -11.02 8.31 -9.18
N LEU A 8 -10.97 8.31 -7.84
CA LEU A 8 -10.37 7.22 -7.06
C LEU A 8 -11.04 5.88 -7.35
N LEU A 9 -12.37 5.84 -7.38
CA LEU A 9 -13.14 4.62 -7.63
C LEU A 9 -13.01 4.11 -9.07
N VAL A 10 -12.89 5.01 -10.05
CA VAL A 10 -12.66 4.62 -11.46
C VAL A 10 -11.28 4.00 -11.62
N PHE A 11 -10.22 4.60 -11.07
CA PHE A 11 -8.89 4.00 -11.12
C PHE A 11 -8.82 2.67 -10.36
N GLN A 12 -9.47 2.60 -9.19
CA GLN A 12 -9.65 1.36 -8.43
C GLN A 12 -10.35 0.27 -9.27
N LEU A 13 -11.43 0.61 -9.96
CA LEU A 13 -12.19 -0.31 -10.80
C LEU A 13 -11.37 -0.78 -12.00
N ILE A 14 -10.67 0.12 -12.68
CA ILE A 14 -9.77 -0.23 -13.79
C ILE A 14 -8.68 -1.19 -13.31
N GLY A 15 -8.04 -0.89 -12.17
CA GLY A 15 -7.04 -1.77 -11.57
C GLY A 15 -7.60 -3.15 -11.23
N GLU A 16 -8.82 -3.22 -10.70
CA GLU A 16 -9.52 -4.49 -10.41
C GLU A 16 -9.84 -5.28 -11.69
N VAL A 17 -10.32 -4.61 -12.74
CA VAL A 17 -10.58 -5.24 -14.04
C VAL A 17 -9.28 -5.81 -14.62
N ILE A 18 -8.17 -5.08 -14.55
CA ILE A 18 -6.86 -5.55 -15.00
C ILE A 18 -6.40 -6.75 -14.17
N ALA A 19 -6.45 -6.66 -12.83
CA ALA A 19 -6.04 -7.74 -11.94
C ALA A 19 -6.79 -9.04 -12.26
N ARG A 20 -8.11 -8.96 -12.46
CA ARG A 20 -8.96 -10.11 -12.79
C ARG A 20 -8.76 -10.61 -14.22
N ALA A 21 -8.65 -9.71 -15.21
CA ALA A 21 -8.48 -10.09 -16.61
C ALA A 21 -7.16 -10.85 -16.83
N PHE A 22 -6.09 -10.44 -16.16
CA PHE A 22 -4.76 -11.05 -16.28
C PHE A 22 -4.47 -12.10 -15.19
N ASN A 23 -5.40 -12.36 -14.27
CA ASN A 23 -5.23 -13.24 -13.10
C ASN A 23 -3.94 -12.92 -12.31
N TRP A 24 -3.65 -11.63 -12.13
CA TRP A 24 -2.41 -11.21 -11.47
C TRP A 24 -2.56 -11.39 -9.94
N PRO A 25 -1.58 -11.96 -9.20
CA PRO A 25 -1.53 -11.97 -7.74
C PRO A 25 -1.46 -10.58 -7.05
N ILE A 26 -1.64 -9.49 -7.79
CA ILE A 26 -1.59 -8.13 -7.25
C ILE A 26 -3.01 -7.63 -7.02
N PRO A 27 -3.33 -7.09 -5.83
CA PRO A 27 -4.65 -6.51 -5.59
C PRO A 27 -4.97 -5.38 -6.58
N GLY A 28 -6.18 -5.37 -7.12
CA GLY A 28 -6.68 -4.31 -7.99
C GLY A 28 -6.44 -2.88 -7.47
N PRO A 29 -6.63 -2.58 -6.16
CA PRO A 29 -6.30 -1.28 -5.61
C PRO A 29 -4.87 -0.80 -5.85
N VAL A 30 -3.89 -1.70 -5.76
CA VAL A 30 -2.47 -1.35 -5.92
C VAL A 30 -2.18 -0.97 -7.36
N ILE A 31 -2.77 -1.70 -8.32
CA ILE A 31 -2.69 -1.39 -9.75
C ILE A 31 -3.35 -0.02 -10.02
N GLY A 32 -4.55 0.20 -9.48
CA GLY A 32 -5.28 1.47 -9.59
C GLY A 32 -4.49 2.66 -9.06
N MET A 33 -3.81 2.51 -7.91
CA MET A 33 -2.91 3.53 -7.37
C MET A 33 -1.73 3.83 -8.31
N GLY A 34 -1.12 2.79 -8.88
CA GLY A 34 -0.04 2.97 -9.87
C GLY A 34 -0.51 3.73 -11.12
N LEU A 35 -1.69 3.39 -11.65
CA LEU A 35 -2.29 4.08 -12.80
C LEU A 35 -2.63 5.54 -12.48
N LEU A 36 -3.22 5.79 -11.32
CA LEU A 36 -3.50 7.16 -10.86
C LEU A 36 -2.20 7.95 -10.72
N PHE A 37 -1.17 7.36 -10.12
CA PHE A 37 0.13 8.00 -9.97
C PHE A 37 0.76 8.39 -11.30
N VAL A 38 0.78 7.50 -12.29
CA VAL A 38 1.25 7.81 -13.65
C VAL A 38 0.43 8.95 -14.26
N THR A 39 -0.89 8.92 -14.09
CA THR A 39 -1.78 9.99 -14.59
C THR A 39 -1.48 11.34 -13.94
N LEU A 40 -1.21 11.36 -12.63
CA LEU A 40 -0.84 12.57 -11.90
C LEU A 40 0.51 13.11 -12.34
N ILE A 41 1.49 12.26 -12.64
CA ILE A 41 2.77 12.68 -13.23
C ILE A 41 2.52 13.39 -14.57
N LEU A 42 1.70 12.81 -15.45
CA LEU A 42 1.39 13.38 -16.76
C LEU A 42 0.58 14.69 -16.68
N ARG A 43 -0.09 14.93 -15.56
CA ARG A 43 -0.96 16.08 -15.33
C ARG A 43 -0.32 17.18 -14.45
N ASP A 44 0.93 17.01 -14.05
CA ASP A 44 1.65 17.95 -13.16
C ASP A 44 1.03 18.03 -11.74
N GLY A 45 0.57 16.88 -11.24
CA GLY A 45 0.13 16.71 -9.84
C GLY A 45 -1.39 16.67 -9.62
N PRO A 46 -1.82 16.55 -8.35
CA PRO A 46 -3.23 16.49 -7.96
C PRO A 46 -3.85 17.90 -7.84
N ASP A 47 -5.11 18.03 -8.25
CA ASP A 47 -5.89 19.25 -7.96
C ASP A 47 -6.23 19.35 -6.46
N GLU A 48 -6.56 20.56 -6.00
CA GLU A 48 -6.94 20.87 -4.62
C GLU A 48 -8.10 19.99 -4.11
N GLU A 49 -9.09 19.71 -4.97
CA GLU A 49 -10.22 18.86 -4.59
C GLU A 49 -9.79 17.42 -4.28
N LEU A 50 -8.85 16.89 -5.05
CA LEU A 50 -8.31 15.55 -4.85
C LEU A 50 -7.48 15.51 -3.57
N HIS A 51 -6.63 16.51 -3.34
CA HIS A 51 -5.82 16.63 -2.13
C HIS A 51 -6.69 16.69 -0.86
N ARG A 52 -7.72 17.54 -0.85
CA ARG A 52 -8.64 17.65 0.28
C ARG A 52 -9.42 16.35 0.53
N THR A 53 -9.90 15.71 -0.54
CA THR A 53 -10.72 14.48 -0.42
C THR A 53 -9.89 13.30 0.08
N THR A 54 -8.67 13.09 -0.46
CA THR A 54 -7.77 12.04 0.04
C THR A 54 -7.30 12.33 1.47
N GLY A 55 -7.05 13.60 1.81
CA GLY A 55 -6.74 14.02 3.19
C GLY A 55 -7.83 13.61 4.18
N HIS A 56 -9.11 13.88 3.87
CA HIS A 56 -10.23 13.44 4.70
C HIS A 56 -10.34 11.91 4.82
N LEU A 57 -10.14 11.17 3.72
CA LEU A 57 -10.14 9.71 3.74
C LEU A 57 -8.99 9.16 4.62
N LEU A 58 -7.79 9.73 4.51
CA LEU A 58 -6.62 9.34 5.29
C LEU A 58 -6.83 9.59 6.79
N GLN A 59 -7.46 10.71 7.17
CA GLN A 59 -7.83 11.00 8.56
C GLN A 59 -8.78 9.95 9.15
N HIS A 60 -9.63 9.34 8.32
CA HIS A 60 -10.60 8.32 8.72
C HIS A 60 -10.20 6.90 8.28
N LEU A 61 -8.95 6.68 7.88
CA LEU A 61 -8.49 5.43 7.30
C LEU A 61 -8.63 4.25 8.27
N SER A 62 -8.52 4.48 9.58
CA SER A 62 -8.81 3.47 10.60
C SER A 62 -10.23 2.91 10.49
N LEU A 63 -11.23 3.73 10.16
CA LEU A 63 -12.60 3.28 9.94
C LEU A 63 -12.72 2.40 8.68
N LEU A 64 -11.94 2.72 7.64
CA LEU A 64 -11.90 1.94 6.40
C LEU A 64 -11.25 0.56 6.59
N PHE A 65 -10.43 0.37 7.62
CA PHE A 65 -9.86 -0.93 7.99
C PHE A 65 -10.74 -1.78 8.91
N VAL A 66 -11.79 -1.21 9.52
CA VAL A 66 -12.71 -1.97 10.38
C VAL A 66 -13.32 -3.17 9.65
N PRO A 67 -13.85 -3.06 8.42
CA PRO A 67 -14.43 -4.21 7.71
C PRO A 67 -13.42 -5.33 7.48
N ALA A 68 -12.17 -4.99 7.13
CA ALA A 68 -11.10 -5.97 6.96
C ALA A 68 -10.79 -6.68 8.29
N GLY A 69 -10.72 -5.93 9.39
CA GLY A 69 -10.51 -6.50 10.74
C GLY A 69 -11.65 -7.43 11.18
N VAL A 70 -12.91 -7.05 10.93
CA VAL A 70 -14.08 -7.90 11.21
C VAL A 70 -14.04 -9.19 10.40
N GLY A 71 -13.59 -9.14 9.13
CA GLY A 71 -13.39 -10.34 8.32
C GLY A 71 -12.37 -11.31 8.91
N VAL A 72 -11.29 -10.79 9.50
CA VAL A 72 -10.27 -11.60 10.18
C VAL A 72 -10.82 -12.27 11.45
N MET A 73 -11.74 -11.61 12.18
CA MET A 73 -12.38 -12.18 13.38
C MET A 73 -13.15 -13.48 13.10
N LEU A 74 -13.56 -13.74 11.86
CA LEU A 74 -14.16 -15.03 11.47
C LEU A 74 -13.21 -16.22 11.69
N TYR A 75 -11.89 -15.98 11.67
CA TYR A 75 -10.85 -17.00 11.88
C TYR A 75 -10.14 -16.84 13.23
N PHE A 76 -10.77 -16.15 14.19
CA PHE A 76 -10.16 -15.80 15.46
C PHE A 76 -9.63 -17.02 16.23
N GLN A 77 -10.38 -18.13 16.27
CA GLN A 77 -9.96 -19.35 16.97
C GLN A 77 -8.69 -19.95 16.37
N LEU A 78 -8.61 -20.03 15.03
CA LEU A 78 -7.42 -20.52 14.34
C LEU A 78 -6.20 -19.63 14.61
N MET A 79 -6.39 -18.32 14.67
CA MET A 79 -5.33 -17.38 15.04
C MET A 79 -4.95 -17.48 16.51
N ALA A 80 -5.92 -17.74 17.39
CA ALA A 80 -5.69 -17.93 18.82
C ALA A 80 -4.86 -19.18 19.08
N ASP A 81 -5.08 -20.28 18.36
CA ASP A 81 -4.25 -21.48 18.47
C ASP A 81 -2.81 -21.25 17.97
N ALA A 82 -2.66 -20.43 16.92
CA ALA A 82 -1.37 -20.10 16.31
C ALA A 82 -0.77 -18.76 16.81
N TRP A 83 -1.23 -18.21 17.93
CA TRP A 83 -0.88 -16.85 18.34
C TRP A 83 0.63 -16.65 18.54
N LEU A 84 1.29 -17.65 19.13
CA LEU A 84 2.72 -17.60 19.42
C LEU A 84 3.58 -17.61 18.16
N PRO A 85 3.45 -18.59 17.23
CA PRO A 85 4.20 -18.56 15.98
C PRO A 85 3.88 -17.32 15.13
N LEU A 86 2.64 -16.83 15.13
CA LEU A 86 2.29 -15.58 14.44
C LEU A 86 3.04 -14.38 15.04
N ALA A 87 2.97 -14.20 16.36
CA ALA A 87 3.63 -13.09 17.05
C ALA A 87 5.16 -13.12 16.84
N VAL A 88 5.78 -14.28 16.98
CA VAL A 88 7.21 -14.45 16.74
C VAL A 88 7.57 -14.15 15.29
N SER A 89 6.80 -14.68 14.32
CA SER A 89 7.05 -14.41 12.90
C SER A 89 6.98 -12.92 12.59
N LEU A 90 5.98 -12.20 13.12
CA LEU A 90 5.77 -10.77 12.87
C LEU A 90 6.90 -9.93 13.45
N VAL A 91 7.26 -10.17 14.71
CA VAL A 91 8.30 -9.40 15.41
C VAL A 91 9.65 -9.65 14.75
N VAL A 92 10.02 -10.92 14.57
CA VAL A 92 11.31 -11.30 14.00
C VAL A 92 11.43 -10.84 12.54
N SER A 93 10.40 -11.05 11.70
CA SER A 93 10.43 -10.63 10.30
C SER A 93 10.53 -9.11 10.17
N THR A 94 9.89 -8.35 11.06
CA THR A 94 9.96 -6.89 11.07
C THR A 94 11.38 -6.41 11.36
N PHE A 95 12.00 -6.92 12.42
CA PHE A 95 13.39 -6.57 12.74
C PHE A 95 14.37 -6.98 11.65
N ILE A 96 14.22 -8.18 11.09
CA ILE A 96 15.04 -8.65 9.96
C ILE A 96 14.87 -7.72 8.76
N THR A 97 13.63 -7.39 8.38
CA THR A 97 13.35 -6.51 7.24
C THR A 97 13.98 -5.13 7.43
N ILE A 98 13.88 -4.55 8.62
CA ILE A 98 14.51 -3.27 8.94
C ILE A 98 16.03 -3.37 8.84
N ALA A 99 16.64 -4.39 9.44
CA ALA A 99 18.09 -4.59 9.43
C ALA A 99 18.63 -4.79 8.00
N VAL A 100 17.96 -5.63 7.20
CA VAL A 100 18.33 -5.88 5.80
C VAL A 100 18.18 -4.60 4.98
N THR A 101 17.06 -3.88 5.11
CA THR A 101 16.84 -2.61 4.40
C THR A 101 17.94 -1.59 4.75
N ALA A 102 18.27 -1.45 6.03
CA ALA A 102 19.33 -0.57 6.48
C ALA A 102 20.72 -0.98 5.93
N LEU A 103 21.02 -2.28 5.89
CA LEU A 103 22.26 -2.80 5.32
C LEU A 103 22.36 -2.52 3.81
N VAL A 104 21.29 -2.80 3.07
CA VAL A 104 21.22 -2.56 1.62
C VAL A 104 21.40 -1.08 1.32
N LEU A 105 20.69 -0.19 2.03
CA LEU A 105 20.87 1.26 1.89
C LEU A 105 22.30 1.69 2.21
N ARG A 106 22.90 1.15 3.28
CA ARG A 106 24.29 1.45 3.65
C ARG A 106 25.28 1.03 2.56
N VAL A 107 25.06 -0.10 1.89
CA VAL A 107 25.89 -0.56 0.77
C VAL A 107 25.73 0.36 -0.45
N LEU A 108 24.48 0.66 -0.85
CA LEU A 108 24.20 1.51 -2.00
C LEU A 108 24.71 2.95 -1.81
N ILE A 109 24.55 3.51 -0.61
CA ILE A 109 24.99 4.87 -0.26
C ILE A 109 26.51 4.94 -0.01
N ARG A 110 27.21 3.83 0.27
CA ARG A 110 28.69 3.83 0.35
C ARG A 110 29.37 3.85 -1.01
N HIS A 111 28.67 3.50 -2.09
CA HIS A 111 29.21 3.44 -3.45
C HIS A 111 29.29 4.74 -4.31
N PRO A 112 28.97 5.97 -3.84
CA PRO A 112 29.18 7.20 -4.63
C PRO A 112 30.58 7.85 -4.54
N ALA A 113 31.46 7.48 -3.60
CA ALA A 113 32.71 8.21 -3.33
C ALA A 113 33.91 7.84 -4.25
N ALA A 114 33.69 7.21 -5.39
CA ALA A 114 34.74 6.84 -6.35
C ALA A 114 34.50 7.36 -7.78
N ARG A 115 33.59 8.33 -7.95
CA ARG A 115 33.20 8.88 -9.27
C ARG A 115 33.26 10.41 -9.39
N GLU A 116 34.07 11.06 -8.56
CA GLU A 116 34.48 12.45 -8.83
C GLU A 116 35.95 12.43 -9.26
N LYS A 117 36.14 12.50 -10.58
CA LYS A 117 37.41 12.80 -11.25
C LYS A 117 37.26 14.16 -11.89
#